data_AF-A0A2D6KA51-F1
#
_entry.id   AF-A0A2D6KA51-F1
#
_cell.length_a   1.000
_cell.length_b   1.000
_cell.length_c   1.000
_cell.angle_alpha   90.00
_cell.angle_beta   90.00
_cell.angle_gamma   90.00
#
_symmetry.space_group_name_H-M   'P 1'
#
loop_
_entity.id
_entity.type
_entity.pdbx_description
1 polymer ?
#
loop_
_entity_poly.entity_id
_entity_poly.type
_entity_poly.pdbx_seq_one_letter_code
_entity_poly.pdbx_strand_id
1 'polypeptide(L)'
;MQSETKLYNFNNTPIEPADGESVESFYVNIPKDHVAMANSGDFIVPPTPPGIPNFTEPAIQRGLAVLAKVRDEAGEVVGFASELEVFPEDGLERADAAWDTHWTIILPGRGTVFLHQIECTPESGPMIMGPVMETGKDWVGDVTFVTSVGPLANGRGRIAGGTGEFEKVSGSFVEIARTTKFTAAGEMHLTPIELRLFKENA
;
A
#
# COMPACT_ATOMS: atom_id res chain seq x y z
N MET A 1 -3.09 -23.40 -16.76
CA MET A 1 -1.71 -23.30 -16.22
C MET A 1 -1.79 -22.22 -15.16
N GLN A 2 -1.81 -22.58 -13.87
CA GLN A 2 -1.76 -21.56 -12.81
C GLN A 2 -0.33 -21.01 -12.81
N SER A 3 -0.16 -19.75 -13.17
CA SER A 3 1.12 -19.08 -13.00
C SER A 3 1.40 -18.99 -11.51
N GLU A 4 2.55 -19.51 -11.07
CA GLU A 4 3.01 -19.31 -9.69
C GLU A 4 3.17 -17.80 -9.44
N THR A 5 2.50 -17.29 -8.42
CA THR A 5 2.67 -15.90 -7.99
C THR A 5 4.07 -15.73 -7.44
N LYS A 6 4.86 -14.83 -8.04
CA LYS A 6 6.23 -14.57 -7.59
C LYS A 6 6.23 -13.48 -6.51
N LEU A 7 6.77 -13.80 -5.34
CA LEU A 7 6.97 -12.87 -4.23
C LEU A 7 8.33 -12.17 -4.34
N TYR A 8 8.33 -10.86 -4.22
CA TYR A 8 9.50 -9.99 -4.17
C TYR A 8 9.56 -9.33 -2.79
N ASN A 9 10.67 -9.51 -2.09
CA ASN A 9 10.87 -9.00 -0.74
C ASN A 9 12.28 -8.43 -0.61
N PHE A 10 12.42 -7.16 -0.94
CA PHE A 10 13.70 -6.50 -1.16
C PHE A 10 14.60 -6.49 0.08
N ASN A 11 14.03 -6.27 1.27
CA ASN A 11 14.80 -6.18 2.50
C ASN A 11 14.73 -7.46 3.36
N ASN A 12 14.27 -8.57 2.79
CA ASN A 12 13.92 -9.79 3.53
C ASN A 12 13.02 -9.48 4.75
N THR A 13 12.12 -8.51 4.61
CA THR A 13 11.18 -8.08 5.64
C THR A 13 10.37 -9.29 6.11
N PRO A 14 10.40 -9.66 7.40
CA PRO A 14 9.69 -10.84 7.88
C PRO A 14 8.17 -10.69 7.69
N ILE A 15 7.56 -11.63 6.97
CA ILE A 15 6.11 -11.67 6.74
C ILE A 15 5.38 -12.69 7.61
N GLU A 16 6.13 -13.47 8.39
CA GLU A 16 5.64 -14.45 9.37
C GLU A 16 5.68 -13.87 10.78
N PRO A 17 4.72 -14.19 11.66
CA PRO A 17 4.73 -13.69 13.03
C PRO A 17 5.95 -14.19 13.82
N ALA A 18 6.50 -13.34 14.67
CA ALA A 18 7.45 -13.71 15.70
C ALA A 18 6.73 -14.35 16.91
N ASP A 19 7.51 -15.00 17.78
CA ASP A 19 6.98 -15.57 19.02
C ASP A 19 6.27 -14.49 19.86
N GLY A 20 5.00 -14.73 20.21
CA GLY A 20 4.21 -13.80 21.00
C GLY A 20 3.48 -12.72 20.19
N GLU A 21 3.56 -12.75 18.86
CA GLU A 21 2.73 -11.93 17.98
C GLU A 21 1.45 -12.66 17.58
N SER A 22 0.34 -11.92 17.47
CA SER A 22 -0.88 -12.35 16.79
C SER A 22 -1.01 -11.63 15.46
N VAL A 23 -1.58 -12.29 14.45
CA VAL A 23 -1.75 -11.72 13.11
C VAL A 23 -3.19 -11.30 12.90
N GLU A 24 -3.39 -10.13 12.30
CA GLU A 24 -4.67 -9.70 11.73
C GLU A 24 -4.41 -9.00 10.41
N SER A 25 -5.10 -9.43 9.35
CA SER A 25 -4.93 -8.86 8.01
C SER A 25 -6.16 -8.11 7.53
N PHE A 26 -5.91 -7.02 6.83
CA PHE A 26 -6.91 -6.21 6.15
C PHE A 26 -6.58 -6.10 4.67
N TYR A 27 -7.60 -6.11 3.81
CA TYR A 27 -7.39 -6.20 2.37
C TYR A 27 -8.08 -5.06 1.61
N VAL A 28 -7.40 -4.55 0.60
CA VAL A 28 -7.92 -3.58 -0.37
C VAL A 28 -7.74 -4.15 -1.77
N ASN A 29 -8.79 -4.17 -2.59
CA ASN A 29 -8.68 -4.56 -4.00
C ASN A 29 -8.87 -3.35 -4.92
N ILE A 30 -7.85 -2.92 -5.64
CA ILE A 30 -7.98 -1.84 -6.64
C ILE A 30 -8.27 -2.47 -8.02
N PRO A 31 -9.28 -1.98 -8.78
CA PRO A 31 -10.13 -0.80 -8.52
C PRO A 31 -11.42 -1.08 -7.73
N LYS A 32 -11.76 -2.34 -7.39
CA LYS A 32 -13.05 -2.73 -6.78
C LYS A 32 -13.40 -1.98 -5.48
N ASP A 33 -12.39 -1.73 -4.66
CA ASP A 33 -12.49 -1.16 -3.33
C ASP A 33 -12.10 0.32 -3.27
N HIS A 34 -11.56 0.85 -4.37
CA HIS A 34 -11.20 2.25 -4.53
C HIS A 34 -12.44 3.15 -4.40
N VAL A 35 -12.32 4.23 -3.61
CA VAL A 35 -13.36 5.26 -3.45
C VAL A 35 -12.89 6.57 -4.09
N ALA A 36 -11.70 7.04 -3.72
CA ALA A 36 -11.09 8.25 -4.29
C ALA A 36 -9.57 8.21 -4.18
N MET A 37 -8.89 8.89 -5.09
CA MET A 37 -7.46 9.11 -5.07
C MET A 37 -7.14 10.49 -5.66
N ALA A 38 -6.24 11.20 -4.99
CA ALA A 38 -5.73 12.50 -5.40
C ALA A 38 -4.20 12.53 -5.32
N ASN A 39 -3.58 13.26 -6.25
CA ASN A 39 -2.15 13.53 -6.27
C ASN A 39 -1.89 14.89 -6.93
N SER A 40 -0.64 15.27 -7.16
CA SER A 40 -0.28 16.56 -7.78
C SER A 40 -0.47 16.63 -9.31
N GLY A 41 -0.75 15.50 -9.97
CA GLY A 41 -0.77 15.38 -11.42
C GLY A 41 0.58 15.02 -12.05
N ASP A 42 1.65 14.96 -11.26
CA ASP A 42 2.99 14.51 -11.72
C ASP A 42 3.12 12.97 -11.72
N PHE A 43 2.07 12.26 -11.31
CA PHE A 43 2.01 10.80 -11.28
C PHE A 43 1.34 10.24 -12.54
N ILE A 44 1.80 9.06 -12.98
CA ILE A 44 1.17 8.32 -14.08
C ILE A 44 -0.26 7.90 -13.76
N VAL A 45 -0.59 7.74 -12.49
CA VAL A 45 -1.93 7.34 -12.03
C VAL A 45 -2.79 8.61 -11.91
N PRO A 46 -3.84 8.78 -12.73
CA PRO A 46 -4.66 9.97 -12.68
C PRO A 46 -5.53 9.99 -11.41
N PRO A 47 -5.86 11.17 -10.87
CA PRO A 47 -6.87 11.27 -9.82
C PRO A 47 -8.19 10.63 -10.25
N THR A 48 -8.88 10.04 -9.28
CA THR A 48 -10.11 9.30 -9.53
C THR A 48 -11.04 9.40 -8.31
N PRO A 49 -12.38 9.45 -8.49
CA PRO A 49 -13.10 9.46 -9.76
C PRO A 49 -12.88 10.78 -10.54
N PRO A 50 -13.35 10.85 -11.81
CA PRO A 50 -13.29 12.08 -12.58
C PRO A 50 -13.87 13.28 -11.80
N GLY A 51 -13.11 14.37 -11.75
CA GLY A 51 -13.49 15.60 -11.05
C GLY A 51 -12.83 15.79 -9.68
N ILE A 52 -12.06 14.82 -9.18
CA ILE A 52 -11.17 15.04 -8.03
C ILE A 52 -10.03 15.98 -8.45
N PRO A 53 -9.81 17.12 -7.73
CA PRO A 53 -8.74 18.05 -8.06
C PRO A 53 -7.37 17.51 -7.67
N ASN A 54 -6.35 17.96 -8.39
CA ASN A 54 -4.96 17.73 -7.99
C ASN A 54 -4.60 18.56 -6.75
N PHE A 55 -3.58 18.11 -6.02
CA PHE A 55 -2.93 18.93 -5.01
C PHE A 55 -2.24 20.13 -5.65
N THR A 56 -2.39 21.30 -5.03
CA THR A 56 -1.79 22.56 -5.53
C THR A 56 -0.80 23.19 -4.55
N GLU A 57 -0.80 22.69 -3.33
CA GLU A 57 -0.01 23.17 -2.22
C GLU A 57 1.42 22.61 -2.31
N PRO A 58 2.47 23.45 -2.31
CA PRO A 58 3.86 22.99 -2.43
C PRO A 58 4.28 21.94 -1.41
N ALA A 59 3.71 22.00 -0.20
CA ALA A 59 4.03 21.08 0.89
C ALA A 59 3.58 19.63 0.62
N ILE A 60 2.63 19.41 -0.27
CA ILE A 60 2.07 18.09 -0.63
C ILE A 60 2.09 17.85 -2.14
N GLN A 61 2.91 18.61 -2.87
CA GLN A 61 3.02 18.49 -4.33
C GLN A 61 3.67 17.16 -4.77
N ARG A 62 4.24 16.40 -3.83
CA ARG A 62 4.71 15.02 -4.02
C ARG A 62 3.84 14.02 -3.28
N GLY A 63 2.59 14.39 -3.00
CA GLY A 63 1.68 13.59 -2.21
C GLY A 63 0.83 12.65 -3.06
N LEU A 64 0.51 11.49 -2.48
CA LEU A 64 -0.63 10.67 -2.86
C LEU A 64 -1.60 10.63 -1.67
N ALA A 65 -2.89 10.73 -1.94
CA ALA A 65 -3.92 10.32 -0.99
C ALA A 65 -4.86 9.33 -1.65
N VAL A 66 -5.06 8.17 -1.02
CA VAL A 66 -6.04 7.16 -1.42
C VAL A 66 -7.09 7.03 -0.32
N LEU A 67 -8.34 6.82 -0.73
CA LEU A 67 -9.44 6.39 0.12
C LEU A 67 -10.03 5.12 -0.49
N ALA A 68 -10.15 4.07 0.33
CA ALA A 68 -10.65 2.77 -0.08
C ALA A 68 -11.60 2.17 0.97
N LYS A 69 -12.40 1.21 0.52
CA LYS A 69 -13.08 0.25 1.41
C LYS A 69 -12.05 -0.79 1.84
N VAL A 70 -12.12 -1.25 3.09
CA VAL A 70 -11.25 -2.30 3.60
C VAL A 70 -12.04 -3.57 3.87
N ARG A 71 -11.41 -4.72 3.61
CA ARG A 71 -11.99 -6.05 3.81
C ARG A 71 -11.26 -6.85 4.87
N ASP A 72 -11.97 -7.80 5.48
CA ASP A 72 -11.38 -8.84 6.34
C ASP A 72 -10.96 -10.08 5.52
N GLU A 73 -10.45 -11.10 6.21
CA GLU A 73 -10.04 -12.39 5.63
C GLU A 73 -11.19 -13.16 4.96
N ALA A 74 -12.44 -12.94 5.40
CA ALA A 74 -13.61 -13.53 4.76
C ALA A 74 -13.97 -12.81 3.45
N GLY A 75 -13.31 -11.70 3.14
CA GLY A 75 -13.55 -10.87 1.97
C GLY A 75 -14.72 -9.91 2.15
N GLU A 76 -15.25 -9.76 3.35
CA GLU A 76 -16.36 -8.85 3.66
C GLU A 76 -15.86 -7.42 3.84
N VAL A 77 -16.63 -6.44 3.38
CA VAL A 77 -16.26 -5.02 3.60
C VAL A 77 -16.57 -4.66 5.04
N VAL A 78 -15.52 -4.35 5.81
CA VAL A 78 -15.60 -4.11 7.27
C VAL A 78 -15.28 -2.68 7.66
N GLY A 79 -14.92 -1.81 6.72
CA GLY A 79 -14.67 -0.41 7.01
C GLY A 79 -14.09 0.39 5.85
N PHE A 80 -13.32 1.42 6.20
CA PHE A 80 -12.59 2.28 5.27
C PHE A 80 -11.11 2.32 5.63
N ALA A 81 -10.27 2.57 4.63
CA ALA A 81 -8.86 2.87 4.81
C ALA A 81 -8.47 4.10 4.00
N SER A 82 -7.53 4.89 4.51
CA SER A 82 -6.81 5.88 3.72
C SER A 82 -5.32 5.58 3.72
N GLU A 83 -4.68 5.86 2.60
CA GLU A 83 -3.23 5.84 2.43
C GLU A 83 -2.77 7.25 2.09
N LEU A 84 -1.71 7.70 2.76
CA LEU A 84 -1.09 8.99 2.50
C LEU A 84 0.41 8.78 2.31
N GLU A 85 0.91 9.22 1.17
CA GLU A 85 2.32 9.08 0.80
C GLU A 85 2.94 10.43 0.50
N VAL A 86 4.24 10.56 0.74
CA VAL A 86 5.04 11.71 0.28
C VAL A 86 6.32 11.23 -0.37
N PHE A 87 6.34 11.25 -1.70
CA PHE A 87 7.45 10.71 -2.49
C PHE A 87 8.71 11.59 -2.45
N PRO A 88 9.93 11.05 -2.65
CA PRO A 88 11.19 11.80 -2.66
C PRO A 88 11.28 12.84 -3.79
N GLU A 89 12.19 13.83 -3.66
CA GLU A 89 12.32 14.95 -4.62
C GLU A 89 12.89 14.50 -5.96
N ASP A 90 13.76 13.52 -5.87
CA ASP A 90 14.50 12.90 -6.95
C ASP A 90 13.70 11.82 -7.70
N GLY A 91 12.39 11.72 -7.41
CA GLY A 91 11.44 10.89 -8.12
C GLY A 91 11.49 9.40 -7.74
N LEU A 92 10.60 8.62 -8.35
CA LEU A 92 10.48 7.16 -8.13
C LEU A 92 11.33 6.33 -9.09
N GLU A 93 12.09 6.98 -9.96
CA GLU A 93 12.91 6.33 -10.99
C GLU A 93 14.08 5.53 -10.38
N ARG A 94 14.49 5.89 -9.16
CA ARG A 94 15.58 5.24 -8.44
C ARG A 94 15.09 3.93 -7.84
N ALA A 95 15.84 2.85 -8.06
CA ALA A 95 15.54 1.54 -7.47
C ALA A 95 15.55 1.55 -5.93
N ASP A 96 16.22 2.51 -5.30
CA ASP A 96 16.27 2.68 -3.85
C ASP A 96 15.41 3.87 -3.35
N ALA A 97 14.53 4.41 -4.20
CA ALA A 97 13.57 5.43 -3.77
C ALA A 97 12.68 4.84 -2.68
N ALA A 98 12.67 5.52 -1.54
CA ALA A 98 11.84 5.15 -0.40
C ALA A 98 11.12 6.38 0.12
N TRP A 99 9.90 6.19 0.64
CA TRP A 99 9.04 7.27 1.10
C TRP A 99 8.26 6.87 2.35
N ASP A 100 7.79 7.87 3.09
CA ASP A 100 6.89 7.63 4.21
C ASP A 100 5.46 7.39 3.70
N THR A 101 4.89 6.26 4.08
CA THR A 101 3.50 5.89 3.82
C THR A 101 2.76 5.72 5.14
N HIS A 102 1.61 6.38 5.24
CA HIS A 102 0.74 6.35 6.42
C HIS A 102 -0.61 5.76 6.05
N TRP A 103 -0.97 4.67 6.72
CA TRP A 103 -2.30 4.10 6.62
C TRP A 103 -3.15 4.48 7.83
N THR A 104 -4.41 4.78 7.59
CA THR A 104 -5.45 4.87 8.63
C THR A 104 -6.56 3.91 8.27
N ILE A 105 -6.88 2.97 9.16
CA ILE A 105 -7.98 2.01 8.97
C ILE A 105 -9.06 2.31 9.99
N ILE A 106 -10.29 2.55 9.53
CA ILE A 106 -11.47 2.84 10.36
C ILE A 106 -12.45 1.68 10.23
N LEU A 107 -12.70 1.00 11.34
CA LEU A 107 -13.57 -0.17 11.45
C LEU A 107 -14.76 0.18 12.35
N PRO A 108 -15.96 0.40 11.80
CA PRO A 108 -17.15 0.71 12.59
C PRO A 108 -17.39 -0.30 13.71
N GLY A 109 -17.55 0.19 14.93
CA GLY A 109 -17.77 -0.64 16.12
C GLY A 109 -16.49 -1.23 16.74
N ARG A 110 -15.36 -1.27 16.03
CA ARG A 110 -14.09 -1.80 16.53
C ARG A 110 -13.09 -0.69 16.88
N GLY A 111 -13.02 0.36 16.07
CA GLY A 111 -12.15 1.52 16.31
C GLY A 111 -11.36 1.95 15.09
N THR A 112 -10.20 2.55 15.33
CA THR A 112 -9.29 3.04 14.30
C THR A 112 -7.87 2.60 14.60
N VAL A 113 -7.10 2.23 13.58
CA VAL A 113 -5.66 1.96 13.71
C VAL A 113 -4.87 2.82 12.72
N PHE A 114 -3.75 3.35 13.20
CA PHE A 114 -2.80 4.15 12.44
C PHE A 114 -1.53 3.34 12.23
N LEU A 115 -1.07 3.25 10.99
CA LEU A 115 0.10 2.51 10.59
C LEU A 115 1.07 3.45 9.88
N HIS A 116 2.36 3.21 10.05
CA HIS A 116 3.42 3.98 9.41
C HIS A 116 4.52 3.07 8.90
N GLN A 117 4.81 3.13 7.60
CA GLN A 117 5.92 2.44 6.98
C GLN A 117 6.83 3.40 6.24
N ILE A 118 8.08 2.96 6.07
CA ILE A 118 8.90 3.39 4.95
C ILE A 118 8.63 2.39 3.83
N GLU A 119 8.13 2.89 2.71
CA GLU A 119 7.77 2.12 1.55
C GLU A 119 8.84 2.21 0.47
N CYS A 120 9.02 1.13 -0.28
CA CYS A 120 9.93 1.08 -1.42
C CYS A 120 9.43 0.00 -2.39
N THR A 121 9.42 0.30 -3.69
CA THR A 121 9.03 -0.68 -4.73
C THR A 121 10.10 -0.78 -5.83
N PRO A 122 11.31 -1.28 -5.53
CA PRO A 122 12.45 -1.27 -6.45
C PRO A 122 12.16 -1.96 -7.76
N GLU A 123 11.44 -3.08 -7.70
CA GLU A 123 11.22 -3.95 -8.85
C GLU A 123 9.99 -3.58 -9.65
N SER A 124 9.00 -2.89 -9.07
CA SER A 124 7.74 -2.55 -9.76
C SER A 124 8.00 -1.58 -10.92
N GLY A 125 8.88 -0.59 -10.73
CA GLY A 125 9.32 0.36 -11.74
C GLY A 125 9.82 -0.34 -13.01
N PRO A 126 10.95 -1.06 -12.96
CA PRO A 126 11.51 -1.72 -14.14
C PRO A 126 10.67 -2.92 -14.66
N MET A 127 9.87 -3.59 -13.81
CA MET A 127 9.10 -4.77 -14.25
C MET A 127 7.72 -4.45 -14.81
N ILE A 128 7.11 -3.35 -14.37
CA ILE A 128 5.70 -3.02 -14.67
C ILE A 128 5.64 -1.65 -15.33
N MET A 129 5.98 -0.58 -14.61
CA MET A 129 5.73 0.78 -15.07
C MET A 129 6.60 1.17 -16.27
N GLY A 130 7.90 0.85 -16.22
CA GLY A 130 8.87 1.12 -17.28
C GLY A 130 8.45 0.52 -18.63
N PRO A 131 8.18 -0.79 -18.73
CA PRO A 131 7.69 -1.40 -19.96
C PRO A 131 6.39 -0.80 -20.49
N VAL A 132 5.45 -0.44 -19.61
CA VAL A 132 4.20 0.24 -20.03
C VAL A 132 4.50 1.61 -20.61
N MET A 133 5.38 2.39 -19.97
CA MET A 133 5.78 3.72 -20.43
C MET A 133 6.55 3.70 -21.73
N GLU A 134 7.46 2.74 -21.90
CA GLU A 134 8.26 2.58 -23.12
C GLU A 134 7.43 2.13 -24.32
N THR A 135 6.44 1.26 -24.09
CA THR A 135 5.69 0.61 -25.18
C THR A 135 4.30 1.20 -25.43
N GLY A 136 3.76 1.95 -24.47
CA GLY A 136 2.37 2.43 -24.49
C GLY A 136 1.33 1.30 -24.44
N LYS A 137 1.71 0.10 -23.98
CA LYS A 137 0.85 -1.09 -23.90
C LYS A 137 0.61 -1.48 -22.47
N ASP A 138 -0.58 -2.01 -22.19
CA ASP A 138 -0.91 -2.59 -20.88
C ASP A 138 0.06 -3.71 -20.49
N TRP A 139 0.46 -3.72 -19.23
CA TRP A 139 1.11 -4.85 -18.59
C TRP A 139 0.05 -5.74 -17.91
N VAL A 140 0.20 -7.05 -18.07
CA VAL A 140 -0.63 -8.07 -17.41
C VAL A 140 0.32 -9.14 -16.87
N GLY A 141 0.13 -9.51 -15.60
CA GLY A 141 0.96 -10.49 -14.94
C GLY A 141 0.40 -10.90 -13.59
N ASP A 142 1.24 -11.46 -12.76
CA ASP A 142 0.88 -11.85 -11.39
C ASP A 142 2.13 -11.81 -10.53
N VAL A 143 2.36 -10.67 -9.88
CA VAL A 143 3.53 -10.42 -9.05
C VAL A 143 3.10 -9.84 -7.71
N THR A 144 3.78 -10.25 -6.65
CA THR A 144 3.51 -9.77 -5.30
C THR A 144 4.76 -9.14 -4.73
N PHE A 145 4.63 -7.94 -4.15
CA PHE A 145 5.71 -7.22 -3.49
C PHE A 145 5.41 -7.07 -2.01
N VAL A 146 6.42 -7.24 -1.17
CA VAL A 146 6.42 -6.64 0.17
C VAL A 146 6.96 -5.23 0.00
N THR A 147 6.12 -4.22 0.20
CA THR A 147 6.48 -2.82 -0.06
C THR A 147 7.10 -2.16 1.17
N SER A 148 6.87 -2.70 2.37
CA SER A 148 7.49 -2.22 3.61
C SER A 148 8.99 -2.54 3.70
N VAL A 149 9.79 -1.50 3.92
CA VAL A 149 11.24 -1.59 4.20
C VAL A 149 11.66 -0.91 5.50
N GLY A 150 10.71 -0.34 6.26
CA GLY A 150 10.94 0.28 7.58
C GLY A 150 9.65 0.86 8.17
N PRO A 151 9.73 1.64 9.28
CA PRO A 151 10.93 2.18 9.89
C PRO A 151 11.61 1.25 10.90
N LEU A 152 11.04 0.08 11.20
CA LEU A 152 11.65 -0.85 12.15
C LEU A 152 12.90 -1.49 11.54
N ALA A 153 13.87 -1.85 12.38
CA ALA A 153 15.15 -2.39 11.93
C ALA A 153 15.04 -3.72 11.16
N ASN A 154 13.92 -4.44 11.31
CA ASN A 154 13.61 -5.66 10.57
C ASN A 154 12.87 -5.40 9.24
N GLY A 155 12.75 -4.14 8.82
CA GLY A 155 12.07 -3.75 7.58
C GLY A 155 10.55 -3.62 7.69
N ARG A 156 9.94 -3.95 8.83
CA ARG A 156 8.50 -3.78 9.01
C ARG A 156 8.11 -2.32 9.25
N GLY A 157 6.88 -2.01 8.88
CA GLY A 157 6.17 -0.84 9.39
C GLY A 157 5.86 -0.96 10.88
N ARG A 158 5.43 0.14 11.50
CA ARG A 158 5.00 0.19 12.90
C ARG A 158 3.51 0.47 13.02
N ILE A 159 2.87 -0.11 14.04
CA ILE A 159 1.56 0.34 14.50
C ILE A 159 1.79 1.60 15.35
N ALA A 160 1.30 2.75 14.88
CA ALA A 160 1.54 4.05 15.49
C ALA A 160 0.56 4.37 16.63
N GLY A 161 -0.61 3.73 16.64
CA GLY A 161 -1.62 3.87 17.69
C GLY A 161 -3.02 3.53 17.17
N GLY A 162 -4.03 3.75 18.02
CA GLY A 162 -5.41 3.48 17.64
C GLY A 162 -6.44 3.92 18.66
N THR A 163 -7.69 3.53 18.41
CA THR A 163 -8.85 3.76 19.28
C THR A 163 -9.67 2.47 19.40
N GLY A 164 -10.56 2.40 20.39
CA GLY A 164 -11.42 1.24 20.60
C GLY A 164 -10.60 -0.01 20.91
N GLU A 165 -10.84 -1.10 20.18
CA GLU A 165 -10.07 -2.35 20.27
C GLU A 165 -8.56 -2.15 20.05
N PHE A 166 -8.18 -1.08 19.33
CA PHE A 166 -6.79 -0.78 18.97
C PHE A 166 -6.10 0.22 19.90
N GLU A 167 -6.77 0.73 20.95
CA GLU A 167 -6.21 1.78 21.83
C GLU A 167 -4.86 1.41 22.46
N LYS A 168 -4.66 0.12 22.75
CA LYS A 168 -3.44 -0.40 23.39
C LYS A 168 -2.66 -1.36 22.52
N VAL A 169 -3.02 -1.47 21.24
CA VAL A 169 -2.33 -2.37 20.32
C VAL A 169 -0.97 -1.75 19.98
N SER A 170 0.09 -2.50 20.27
CA SER A 170 1.45 -2.25 19.80
C SER A 170 1.88 -3.36 18.84
N GLY A 171 2.95 -3.10 18.10
CA GLY A 171 3.57 -4.06 17.22
C GLY A 171 3.94 -3.47 15.87
N SER A 172 3.95 -4.32 14.86
CA SER A 172 4.47 -4.02 13.53
C SER A 172 3.45 -4.38 12.45
N PHE A 173 3.69 -3.96 11.21
CA PHE A 173 2.90 -4.43 10.08
C PHE A 173 3.76 -4.52 8.83
N VAL A 174 3.25 -5.24 7.82
CA VAL A 174 3.76 -5.19 6.46
C VAL A 174 2.62 -4.92 5.49
N GLU A 175 2.94 -4.22 4.42
CA GLU A 175 2.11 -4.10 3.24
C GLU A 175 2.61 -5.08 2.16
N ILE A 176 1.67 -5.84 1.62
CA ILE A 176 1.92 -6.84 0.59
C ILE A 176 0.98 -6.57 -0.58
N ALA A 177 1.52 -6.06 -1.69
CA ALA A 177 0.75 -5.66 -2.86
C ALA A 177 0.87 -6.68 -3.99
N ARG A 178 -0.24 -7.33 -4.37
CA ARG A 178 -0.31 -8.22 -5.53
C ARG A 178 -0.81 -7.47 -6.76
N THR A 179 0.08 -7.21 -7.71
CA THR A 179 -0.25 -6.52 -8.95
C THR A 179 -0.55 -7.51 -10.06
N THR A 180 -1.71 -7.37 -10.69
CA THR A 180 -2.16 -8.26 -11.79
C THR A 180 -2.28 -7.56 -13.14
N LYS A 181 -2.46 -6.24 -13.13
CA LYS A 181 -2.51 -5.42 -14.35
C LYS A 181 -2.09 -3.99 -14.05
N PHE A 182 -1.43 -3.37 -15.02
CA PHE A 182 -1.18 -1.93 -15.06
C PHE A 182 -1.40 -1.43 -16.49
N THR A 183 -2.27 -0.43 -16.68
CA THR A 183 -2.64 0.02 -18.02
C THR A 183 -1.83 1.22 -18.47
N ALA A 184 -1.72 1.42 -19.78
CA ALA A 184 -1.08 2.63 -20.33
C ALA A 184 -1.82 3.94 -19.95
N ALA A 185 -3.07 3.83 -19.47
CA ALA A 185 -3.84 4.95 -18.93
C ALA A 185 -3.58 5.20 -17.44
N GLY A 186 -2.68 4.44 -16.81
CA GLY A 186 -2.35 4.54 -15.39
C GLY A 186 -3.31 3.80 -14.46
N GLU A 187 -4.20 2.93 -14.96
CA GLU A 187 -5.07 2.14 -14.10
C GLU A 187 -4.30 0.99 -13.46
N MET A 188 -4.39 0.90 -12.12
CA MET A 188 -3.76 -0.17 -11.34
C MET A 188 -4.78 -1.25 -10.98
N HIS A 189 -4.37 -2.51 -11.08
CA HIS A 189 -5.13 -3.64 -10.56
C HIS A 189 -4.31 -4.36 -9.48
N LEU A 190 -4.62 -4.05 -8.23
CA LEU A 190 -3.96 -4.56 -7.04
C LEU A 190 -4.96 -5.47 -6.31
N THR A 191 -4.74 -6.78 -6.33
CA THR A 191 -5.72 -7.78 -5.88
C THR A 191 -5.06 -8.93 -5.12
N PRO A 192 -4.89 -8.82 -3.79
CA PRO A 192 -5.13 -7.63 -2.96
C PRO A 192 -3.85 -6.81 -2.69
N ILE A 193 -4.04 -5.62 -2.13
CA ILE A 193 -3.12 -5.02 -1.15
C ILE A 193 -3.51 -5.59 0.21
N GLU A 194 -2.59 -6.26 0.89
CA GLU A 194 -2.77 -6.78 2.25
C GLU A 194 -1.98 -5.92 3.24
N LEU A 195 -2.68 -5.37 4.22
CA LEU A 195 -2.11 -4.75 5.42
C LEU A 195 -2.12 -5.80 6.53
N ARG A 196 -0.99 -6.47 6.71
CA ARG A 196 -0.84 -7.55 7.70
C ARG A 196 -0.24 -6.99 8.99
N LEU A 197 -1.03 -6.92 10.04
CA LEU A 197 -0.62 -6.43 11.36
C LEU A 197 -0.11 -7.60 12.20
N PHE A 198 1.05 -7.40 12.82
CA PHE A 198 1.61 -8.27 13.84
C PHE A 198 1.48 -7.56 15.19
N LYS A 199 0.45 -7.95 15.94
CA LYS A 199 0.10 -7.33 17.22
C LYS A 199 0.81 -8.07 18.34
N GLU A 200 1.54 -7.33 19.16
CA GLU A 200 2.17 -7.88 20.36
C GLU A 200 1.08 -8.25 21.38
N ASN A 201 1.20 -9.41 22.00
CA ASN A 201 0.30 -9.77 23.11
C ASN A 201 0.56 -8.83 24.29
N ALA A 202 -0.49 -8.15 24.75
CA ALA A 202 -0.46 -7.29 25.93
C ALA A 202 -0.37 -8.09 27.25
#